data_AF-A0A2E2DB98-F1
#
_entry.id   AF-A0A2E2DB98-F1
#
_cell.length_a   1.000
_cell.length_b   1.000
_cell.length_c   1.000
_cell.angle_alpha   90.00
_cell.angle_beta   90.00
_cell.angle_gamma   90.00
#
_symmetry.space_group_name_H-M   'P 1'
#
loop_
_entity.id
_entity.type
_entity.pdbx_description
1 polymer ?
#
loop_
_entity_poly.entity_id
_entity_poly.type
_entity_poly.pdbx_seq_one_letter_code
_entity_poly.pdbx_strand_id
1 'polypeptide(L)'
;MNASIEKIKSLLQQTLAELPPSQHHLIDEVFKELSTLSQTLSGSQSDEPQPTIDKTTGCYQFEGDNGFYCPHCFDNQQRKVSTQRINSKLRICTECRSSLKRLN
;
A
#
# COMPACT_ATOMS: atom_id res chain seq x y z
N MET A 1 0.70 -3.90 8.83
CA MET A 1 -0.55 -3.59 9.55
C MET A 1 -0.69 -2.09 9.70
N ASN A 2 -1.86 -1.53 9.37
CA ASN A 2 -2.06 -0.10 9.18
C ASN A 2 -2.28 0.60 10.54
N ALA A 3 -1.35 1.47 10.98
CA ALA A 3 -1.36 2.07 12.32
C ALA A 3 -2.66 2.82 12.66
N SER A 4 -3.33 3.36 11.64
CA SER A 4 -4.64 4.01 11.76
C SER A 4 -5.76 3.02 12.13
N ILE A 5 -5.70 1.79 11.64
CA ILE A 5 -6.73 0.76 11.93
C ILE A 5 -6.66 0.33 13.39
N GLU A 6 -5.46 0.14 13.93
CA GLU A 6 -5.29 -0.21 15.36
C GLU A 6 -5.77 0.92 16.28
N LYS A 7 -5.55 2.19 15.89
CA LYS A 7 -6.08 3.33 16.62
C LYS A 7 -7.62 3.39 16.59
N ILE A 8 -8.24 3.05 15.46
CA ILE A 8 -9.71 2.99 15.36
C ILE A 8 -10.28 1.88 16.25
N LYS A 9 -9.66 0.69 16.25
CA LYS A 9 -10.06 -0.42 17.14
C LYS A 9 -9.98 -0.03 18.61
N SER A 10 -8.91 0.65 19.03
CA SER A 10 -8.76 1.06 20.44
C SER A 10 -9.83 2.07 20.86
N LEU A 11 -10.17 3.02 19.98
CA LEU A 11 -11.23 4.01 20.23
C LEU A 11 -12.61 3.34 20.33
N LEU A 12 -12.90 2.37 19.46
CA LEU A 12 -14.15 1.61 19.51
C LEU A 12 -14.27 0.79 20.80
N GLN A 13 -13.18 0.17 21.27
CA GLN A 13 -13.14 -0.54 22.55
C GLN A 13 -13.38 0.38 23.75
N GLN A 14 -12.85 1.61 23.73
CA GLN A 14 -13.13 2.60 24.78
C GLN A 14 -14.62 3.01 24.77
N THR A 15 -15.20 3.15 23.58
CA THR A 15 -16.61 3.54 23.43
C THR A 15 -17.56 2.42 23.87
N LEU A 16 -17.17 1.14 23.74
CA LEU A 16 -17.96 -0.01 24.18
C LEU A 16 -18.22 0.00 25.70
N ALA A 17 -17.26 0.51 26.48
CA ALA A 17 -17.39 0.61 27.95
C ALA A 17 -18.45 1.64 28.41
N GLU A 18 -18.80 2.59 27.54
CA GLU A 18 -19.76 3.66 27.84
C GLU A 18 -21.17 3.37 27.28
N LEU A 19 -21.30 2.34 26.45
CA LEU A 19 -22.56 2.00 25.76
C LEU A 19 -23.35 0.91 26.50
N PRO A 20 -24.69 1.03 26.54
CA PRO A 20 -25.55 -0.01 27.09
C PRO A 20 -25.46 -1.31 26.26
N PRO A 21 -25.66 -2.49 26.89
CA PRO A 21 -25.48 -3.80 26.25
C PRO A 21 -26.32 -4.00 24.99
N SER A 22 -27.46 -3.32 24.90
CA SER A 22 -28.37 -3.37 23.76
C SER A 22 -27.76 -2.83 22.46
N GLN A 23 -26.65 -2.08 22.53
CA GLN A 23 -25.99 -1.46 21.37
C GLN A 23 -24.65 -2.12 21.02
N HIS A 24 -24.20 -3.11 21.80
CA HIS A 24 -22.91 -3.80 21.57
C HIS A 24 -22.85 -4.47 20.18
N HIS A 25 -23.99 -4.98 19.69
CA HIS A 25 -24.09 -5.55 18.33
C HIS A 25 -23.64 -4.56 17.22
N LEU A 26 -23.88 -3.26 17.37
CA LEU A 26 -23.47 -2.28 16.37
C LEU A 26 -21.94 -2.13 16.33
N ILE A 27 -21.29 -2.20 17.49
CA ILE A 27 -19.83 -2.15 17.61
C ILE A 27 -19.23 -3.42 16.98
N ASP A 28 -19.80 -4.59 17.25
CA ASP A 28 -19.34 -5.87 16.67
C ASP A 28 -19.42 -5.86 15.14
N GLU A 29 -20.52 -5.35 14.57
CA GLU A 29 -20.66 -5.23 13.12
C GLU A 29 -19.62 -4.27 12.53
N VAL A 30 -19.35 -3.15 13.21
CA VAL A 30 -18.29 -2.20 12.80
C VAL A 30 -16.90 -2.84 12.86
N PHE A 31 -16.61 -3.66 13.90
CA PHE A 31 -15.35 -4.40 13.99
C PHE A 31 -15.18 -5.42 12.86
N LYS A 32 -16.27 -6.09 12.49
CA LYS A 32 -16.30 -7.06 11.38
C LYS A 32 -16.05 -6.36 10.04
N GLU A 33 -16.73 -5.25 9.77
CA GLU A 33 -16.51 -4.44 8.57
C GLU A 33 -15.07 -3.90 8.50
N LEU A 34 -14.53 -3.38 9.61
CA LEU A 34 -13.12 -2.95 9.70
C LEU A 34 -12.14 -4.09 9.41
N SER A 35 -12.43 -5.30 9.89
CA SER A 35 -11.58 -6.47 9.66
C SER A 35 -11.59 -6.86 8.18
N THR A 36 -12.76 -6.92 7.55
CA THR A 36 -12.92 -7.16 6.11
C THR A 36 -12.21 -6.10 5.27
N LEU A 37 -12.37 -4.81 5.61
CA LEU A 37 -11.66 -3.69 4.99
C LEU A 37 -10.14 -3.81 5.15
N SER A 38 -9.66 -4.19 6.33
CA SER A 38 -8.23 -4.39 6.57
C SER A 38 -7.66 -5.53 5.73
N GLN A 39 -8.44 -6.60 5.52
CA GLN A 39 -8.05 -7.74 4.70
C GLN A 39 -8.05 -7.38 3.22
N THR A 40 -9.03 -6.62 2.73
CA THR A 40 -9.04 -6.13 1.34
C THR A 40 -7.90 -5.16 1.07
N LEU A 41 -7.58 -4.26 2.02
CA LEU A 41 -6.45 -3.34 1.91
C LEU A 41 -5.09 -4.06 2.03
N SER A 42 -5.03 -5.19 2.71
CA SER A 42 -3.81 -6.01 2.83
C SER A 42 -3.70 -7.07 1.73
N GLY A 43 -4.80 -7.35 1.03
CA GLY A 43 -4.97 -8.44 0.07
C GLY A 43 -4.48 -8.15 -1.35
N SER A 44 -3.75 -7.06 -1.59
CA SER A 44 -3.03 -6.84 -2.84
C SER A 44 -1.65 -7.52 -2.87
N GLN A 45 -1.43 -8.56 -2.08
CA GLN A 45 -0.35 -9.52 -2.34
C GLN A 45 -0.83 -10.48 -3.43
N SER A 46 -0.90 -9.98 -4.66
CA SER A 46 -1.00 -10.86 -5.81
C SER A 46 0.31 -11.64 -5.91
N ASP A 47 0.24 -12.94 -6.25
CA ASP A 47 1.33 -13.77 -6.79
C ASP A 47 1.85 -13.20 -8.14
N GLU A 48 2.04 -11.88 -8.22
CA GLU A 48 2.61 -11.22 -9.38
C GLU A 48 4.12 -11.48 -9.37
N PRO A 49 4.72 -11.85 -10.51
CA PRO A 49 6.15 -12.16 -10.60
C PRO A 49 7.00 -11.06 -9.96
N GLN A 50 8.00 -11.47 -9.16
CA GLN A 50 8.90 -10.54 -8.50
C GLN A 50 9.49 -9.55 -9.52
N PRO A 51 9.39 -8.23 -9.28
CA PRO A 51 9.96 -7.26 -10.20
C PRO A 51 11.48 -7.38 -10.21
N THR A 52 12.06 -7.18 -11.39
CA THR A 52 13.50 -7.01 -11.54
C THR A 52 13.85 -5.53 -11.56
N ILE A 53 15.00 -5.18 -10.99
CA ILE A 53 15.47 -3.79 -11.01
C ILE A 53 16.28 -3.53 -12.28
N ASP A 54 15.80 -2.60 -13.11
CA ASP A 54 16.56 -2.14 -14.26
C ASP A 54 17.66 -1.17 -13.78
N LYS A 55 18.91 -1.62 -13.84
CA LYS A 55 20.08 -0.83 -13.42
C LYS A 55 20.21 0.48 -14.21
N THR A 56 19.71 0.54 -15.44
CA THR A 56 19.84 1.73 -16.29
C THR A 56 18.92 2.88 -15.90
N THR A 57 17.78 2.58 -15.26
CA THR A 57 16.80 3.59 -14.81
C THR A 57 16.61 3.62 -13.29
N GLY A 58 17.04 2.57 -12.59
CA GLY A 58 16.77 2.37 -11.16
C GLY A 58 15.30 2.08 -10.85
N CYS A 59 14.52 1.64 -11.84
CA CYS A 59 13.10 1.34 -11.72
C CYS A 59 12.85 -0.16 -11.68
N TYR A 60 11.67 -0.56 -11.20
CA TYR A 60 11.18 -1.93 -11.29
C TYR A 60 10.54 -2.22 -12.65
N GLN A 61 10.80 -3.41 -13.16
CA GLN A 61 10.16 -4.00 -14.34
C GLN A 61 9.57 -5.36 -13.96
N PHE A 62 8.35 -5.62 -14.40
CA PHE A 62 7.64 -6.87 -14.15
C PHE A 62 7.72 -7.75 -15.39
N GLU A 63 7.73 -9.06 -15.20
CA GLU A 63 7.75 -10.01 -16.32
C GLU A 63 6.51 -9.83 -17.21
N GLY A 64 6.71 -9.78 -18.53
CA GLY A 64 5.64 -9.54 -19.49
C GLY A 64 5.20 -8.08 -19.65
N ASP A 65 5.81 -7.14 -18.90
CA ASP A 65 5.49 -5.73 -18.95
C ASP A 65 6.70 -4.88 -19.37
N ASN A 66 6.48 -3.92 -20.28
CA ASN A 66 7.51 -2.97 -20.73
C ASN A 66 7.49 -1.65 -19.94
N GLY A 67 6.65 -1.56 -18.91
CA GLY A 67 6.55 -0.41 -18.02
C GLY A 67 7.71 -0.27 -17.04
N PHE A 68 7.89 0.94 -16.52
CA PHE A 68 8.85 1.25 -15.45
C PHE A 68 8.11 1.72 -14.20
N TYR A 69 8.35 1.04 -13.09
CA TYR A 69 7.62 1.22 -11.85
C TYR A 69 8.52 1.69 -10.71
N CYS A 70 7.94 2.39 -9.75
CA CYS A 70 8.68 2.95 -8.62
C CYS A 70 8.99 1.88 -7.56
N PRO A 71 10.27 1.58 -7.27
CA PRO A 71 10.65 0.63 -6.23
C PRO A 71 10.13 1.07 -4.85
N HIS A 72 10.28 2.35 -4.51
CA HIS A 72 9.85 2.85 -3.20
C HIS A 72 8.35 2.61 -2.92
N CYS A 73 7.48 2.83 -3.90
CA CYS A 73 6.04 2.58 -3.74
C CYS A 73 5.72 1.08 -3.65
N PHE A 74 6.45 0.26 -4.40
CA PHE A 74 6.27 -1.18 -4.38
C PHE A 74 6.78 -1.79 -3.06
N ASP A 75 8.00 -1.47 -2.63
CA ASP A 75 8.62 -2.04 -1.43
C ASP A 75 7.85 -1.70 -0.15
N ASN A 76 7.26 -0.50 -0.07
CA ASN A 76 6.61 -0.03 1.16
C ASN A 76 5.10 -0.31 1.17
N GLN A 77 4.47 -0.34 0.01
CA GLN A 77 3.00 -0.33 -0.10
C GLN A 77 2.48 -1.37 -1.10
N GLN A 78 3.36 -2.15 -1.73
CA GLN A 78 3.05 -3.11 -2.80
C GLN A 78 2.25 -2.47 -3.95
N ARG A 79 2.45 -1.17 -4.19
CA ARG A 79 1.75 -0.42 -5.25
C ARG A 79 2.60 -0.33 -6.50
N LYS A 80 2.07 -0.84 -7.61
CA LYS A 80 2.66 -0.74 -8.95
C LYS A 80 2.41 0.66 -9.54
N VAL A 81 3.24 1.62 -9.16
CA VAL A 81 3.14 3.02 -9.60
C VAL A 81 4.05 3.28 -10.79
N SER A 82 3.47 3.66 -11.93
CA SER A 82 4.23 4.03 -13.13
C SER A 82 5.08 5.28 -12.91
N THR A 83 6.25 5.31 -13.54
CA THR A 83 7.19 6.43 -13.43
C THR A 83 7.14 7.29 -14.68
N GLN A 84 7.27 8.60 -14.51
CA GLN A 84 7.36 9.55 -15.61
C GLN A 84 8.83 9.82 -15.94
N ARG A 85 9.19 9.78 -17.23
CA ARG A 85 10.53 10.14 -17.69
C ARG A 85 10.66 11.65 -17.78
N ILE A 86 11.65 12.21 -17.08
CA ILE A 86 11.98 13.64 -17.14
C ILE A 86 13.11 13.88 -18.14
N ASN A 87 14.14 13.03 -18.14
CA ASN A 87 15.22 13.08 -19.12
C ASN A 87 15.85 11.68 -19.33
N SER A 88 17.01 11.60 -20.00
CA SER A 88 17.69 10.33 -20.27
C SER A 88 18.34 9.65 -19.05
N LYS A 89 18.50 10.38 -17.94
CA LYS A 89 19.17 9.94 -16.72
C LYS A 89 18.25 9.90 -15.50
N LEU A 90 17.03 10.43 -15.60
CA LEU A 90 16.12 10.64 -14.49
C LEU A 90 14.68 10.29 -14.87
N ARG A 91 14.07 9.44 -14.05
CA ARG A 91 12.63 9.25 -13.96
C ARG A 91 12.15 9.70 -12.59
N ILE A 92 10.87 10.05 -12.49
CA ILE A 92 10.24 10.42 -11.23
C ILE A 92 8.99 9.58 -11.02
N CYS A 93 8.73 9.18 -9.78
CA CYS A 93 7.45 8.57 -9.43
C CYS A 93 6.34 9.64 -9.47
N THR A 94 5.19 9.33 -10.08
CA THR A 94 4.04 10.25 -10.14
C THR A 94 3.37 10.48 -8.78
N GLU A 95 3.48 9.50 -7.87
CA GLU A 95 2.83 9.54 -6.55
C GLU A 95 3.79 10.07 -5.47
N CYS A 96 4.87 9.34 -5.18
CA CYS A 96 5.78 9.73 -4.09
C CYS A 96 6.86 10.72 -4.51
N ARG A 97 6.92 11.11 -5.79
CA ARG A 97 7.92 12.04 -6.35
C ARG A 97 9.38 11.60 -6.15
N SER A 98 9.61 10.32 -5.84
CA SER A 98 10.96 9.75 -5.71
C SER A 98 11.71 9.88 -7.04
N SER A 99 12.95 10.38 -6.96
CA SER A 99 13.86 10.48 -8.08
C SER A 99 14.54 9.13 -8.32
N LEU A 100 14.34 8.56 -9.51
CA LEU A 100 14.88 7.27 -9.91
C LEU A 100 15.97 7.51 -10.94
N LYS A 101 17.20 7.14 -10.58
CA LYS A 101 18.42 7.36 -11.35
C LYS A 101 19.08 6.02 -11.60
N ARG A 102 20.00 6.01 -12.57
CA ARG A 102 20.87 4.87 -12.84
C ARG A 102 21.53 4.38 -11.55
N LEU A 103 21.52 3.07 -11.36
CA LEU A 103 22.28 2.42 -10.30
C LEU A 103 23.66 2.12 -10.87
N ASN A 104 24.68 2.80 -10.33
CA ASN A 104 26.07 2.55 -10.66
C ASN A 104 26.60 1.32 -9.93
#